data_AF-A0AA39CCI1-F1
#
_entry.id   AF-A0AA39CCI1-F1
#
_cell.length_a   1.000
_cell.length_b   1.000
_cell.length_c   1.000
_cell.angle_alpha   90.00
_cell.angle_beta   90.00
_cell.angle_gamma   90.00
#
_symmetry.space_group_name_H-M   'P 1'
#
loop_
_entity.id
_entity.type
_entity.pdbx_description
1 polymer ?
#
loop_
_entity_poly.entity_id
_entity_poly.type
_entity_poly.pdbx_seq_one_letter_code
_entity_poly.pdbx_strand_id
1 'polypeptide(L)'
;MLLIKQLSLAFYNAALSQFSEKDFLAAGFSRDYFSSLLDIQFDKRFHVIAIEDGLQDIGATPNKPCTYKFSFHNVKDFVSQASVLDGISTSAFQDGAPLLHIAELIANSQAILTDDAMAQAIQRQAAGVTILGNPRGQVLSPNETTTLLAPFIISCPSSNMPLPLVASPRLTVTQKGPFKQNQLISFSVGNGTLPSSFFVMYISGDNTKSVFPTNVRNNTFKAPTGSNMAGQTYVFVSSINTNAAGAFEQSEAGILFGPTVIEMLPLSRNATVFDSGFPNTP
;
A
#
# COMPACT_ATOMS: atom_id res chain seq x y z
N MET A 1 4.73 11.11 -4.89
CA MET A 1 5.39 11.11 -3.56
C MET A 1 4.83 12.16 -2.61
N LEU A 2 4.86 13.47 -2.92
CA LEU A 2 4.35 14.50 -1.99
C LEU A 2 2.90 14.26 -1.52
N LEU A 3 2.01 13.91 -2.44
CA LEU A 3 0.59 13.63 -2.14
C LEU A 3 0.42 12.56 -1.04
N ILE A 4 1.14 11.44 -1.12
CA ILE A 4 1.03 10.36 -0.13
C ILE A 4 1.61 10.77 1.22
N LYS A 5 2.64 11.63 1.24
CA LYS A 5 3.24 12.14 2.48
C LYS A 5 2.35 13.14 3.19
N GLN A 6 1.75 14.06 2.45
CA GLN A 6 0.75 14.99 2.99
C GLN A 6 -0.47 14.25 3.55
N LEU A 7 -0.96 13.22 2.84
CA LEU A 7 -2.05 12.37 3.33
C LEU A 7 -1.64 11.58 4.57
N SER A 8 -0.43 10.99 4.60
CA SER A 8 0.07 10.23 5.75
C SER A 8 0.22 11.12 6.99
N LEU A 9 0.80 12.31 6.85
CA LEU A 9 0.87 13.28 7.95
C LEU A 9 -0.52 13.66 8.45
N ALA A 10 -1.47 13.93 7.55
CA ALA A 10 -2.84 14.24 7.92
C ALA A 10 -3.54 13.06 8.64
N PHE A 11 -3.27 11.83 8.21
CA PHE A 11 -3.81 10.60 8.83
C PHE A 11 -3.34 10.45 10.28
N TYR A 12 -2.03 10.57 10.52
CA TYR A 12 -1.45 10.51 11.86
C TYR A 12 -1.90 11.66 12.75
N ASN A 13 -1.97 12.89 12.24
CA ASN A 13 -2.51 14.05 12.96
C ASN A 13 -3.96 13.84 13.38
N ALA A 14 -4.79 13.32 12.47
CA ALA A 14 -6.20 13.05 12.77
C ALA A 14 -6.34 12.04 13.91
N ALA A 15 -5.54 10.97 13.90
CA ALA A 15 -5.58 9.95 14.95
C ALA A 15 -5.14 10.50 16.32
N LEU A 16 -4.04 11.25 16.37
CA LEU A 16 -3.53 11.87 17.60
C LEU A 16 -4.43 13.00 18.12
N SER A 17 -5.26 13.60 17.27
CA SER A 17 -6.30 14.54 17.71
C SER A 17 -7.51 13.84 18.34
N GLN A 18 -7.75 12.57 17.99
CA GLN A 18 -8.92 11.80 18.42
C GLN A 18 -8.62 10.87 19.61
N PHE A 19 -7.40 10.34 19.70
CA PHE A 19 -7.00 9.36 20.70
C PHE A 19 -5.79 9.83 21.51
N SER A 20 -5.93 9.82 22.82
CA SER A 20 -4.87 10.09 23.79
C SER A 20 -4.04 8.84 24.10
N GLU A 21 -2.87 8.99 24.70
CA GLU A 21 -2.07 7.85 25.22
C GLU A 21 -2.93 6.88 26.06
N LYS A 22 -3.83 7.41 26.89
CA LYS A 22 -4.74 6.61 27.72
C LYS A 22 -5.63 5.70 26.88
N ASP A 23 -6.11 6.18 25.73
CA ASP A 23 -6.93 5.38 24.82
C ASP A 23 -6.12 4.25 24.18
N PHE A 24 -4.85 4.51 23.84
CA PHE A 24 -3.92 3.48 23.35
C PHE A 24 -3.63 2.41 24.40
N LEU A 25 -3.36 2.82 25.65
CA LEU A 25 -3.17 1.90 26.77
C LEU A 25 -4.43 1.07 27.03
N ALA A 26 -5.61 1.70 27.01
CA ALA A 26 -6.89 1.01 27.18
C ALA A 26 -7.19 0.02 26.04
N ALA A 27 -6.69 0.28 24.83
CA ALA A 27 -6.79 -0.64 23.70
C ALA A 27 -5.76 -1.79 23.74
N GLY A 28 -4.84 -1.78 24.71
CA GLY A 28 -3.84 -2.82 24.95
C GLY A 28 -2.49 -2.59 24.28
N PHE A 29 -2.22 -1.37 23.80
CA PHE A 29 -0.89 -0.99 23.29
C PHE A 29 0.03 -0.52 24.42
N SER A 30 1.34 -0.62 24.21
CA SER A 30 2.35 -0.16 25.19
C SER A 30 2.58 1.36 25.08
N ARG A 31 3.17 1.94 26.13
CA ARG A 31 3.69 3.31 26.08
C ARG A 31 4.77 3.47 25.01
N ASP A 32 5.62 2.46 24.85
CA ASP A 32 6.67 2.48 23.83
C ASP A 32 6.09 2.58 22.42
N TYR A 33 5.00 1.86 22.14
CA TYR A 33 4.30 1.99 20.86
C TYR A 33 3.70 3.39 20.68
N PHE A 34 3.10 3.97 21.72
CA PHE A 34 2.60 5.34 21.63
C PHE A 34 3.73 6.36 21.42
N SER A 35 4.90 6.16 22.03
CA SER A 35 6.10 6.97 21.76
C SER A 35 6.53 6.84 20.31
N SER A 36 6.67 5.62 19.79
CA SER A 36 7.00 5.38 18.37
C SER A 36 5.97 6.00 17.44
N LEU A 37 4.69 6.08 17.83
CA LEU A 37 3.67 6.74 17.04
C LEU A 37 3.90 8.25 16.92
N LEU A 38 4.35 8.90 18.01
CA LEU A 38 4.72 10.31 17.98
C LEU A 38 5.95 10.55 17.10
N ASP A 39 6.95 9.66 17.19
CA ASP A 39 8.14 9.71 16.34
C ASP A 39 7.77 9.55 14.85
N ILE A 40 6.97 8.54 14.52
CA ILE A 40 6.47 8.33 13.15
C ILE A 40 5.73 9.56 12.62
N GLN A 41 4.87 10.20 13.43
CA GLN A 41 4.18 11.42 13.02
C GLN A 41 5.15 12.58 12.77
N PHE A 42 6.16 12.72 13.63
CA PHE A 42 7.22 13.72 13.48
C PHE A 42 8.00 13.49 12.18
N ASP A 43 8.37 12.25 11.87
CA ASP A 43 9.08 11.89 10.65
C ASP A 43 8.23 12.13 9.40
N LYS A 44 6.91 11.83 9.44
CA LYS A 44 6.01 12.18 8.33
C LYS A 44 5.98 13.68 8.06
N ARG A 45 6.10 14.53 9.09
CA ARG A 45 6.21 15.99 8.91
C ARG A 45 7.52 16.37 8.25
N PHE A 46 8.63 15.81 8.71
CA PHE A 46 9.94 16.07 8.12
C PHE A 46 10.01 15.63 6.66
N HIS A 47 9.41 14.49 6.32
CA HIS A 47 9.32 14.01 4.94
C HIS A 47 8.57 14.96 4.01
N VAL A 48 7.46 15.57 4.48
CA VAL A 48 6.73 16.57 3.68
C VAL A 48 7.64 17.76 3.40
N ILE A 49 8.30 18.30 4.44
CA ILE A 49 9.22 19.43 4.32
C ILE A 49 10.36 19.12 3.35
N ALA A 50 11.04 17.98 3.51
CA ALA A 50 12.15 17.59 2.65
C ALA A 50 11.78 17.46 1.16
N ILE A 51 10.56 16.99 0.86
CA ILE A 51 10.07 16.93 -0.53
C ILE A 51 9.69 18.31 -1.04
N GLU A 52 9.06 19.15 -0.21
CA GLU A 52 8.69 20.52 -0.57
C GLU A 52 9.94 21.37 -0.86
N ASP A 53 10.95 21.29 0.00
CA ASP A 53 12.24 21.98 -0.17
C ASP A 53 12.95 21.50 -1.44
N GLY A 54 13.09 20.17 -1.62
CA GLY A 54 13.74 19.63 -2.82
C GLY A 54 13.02 19.99 -4.13
N LEU A 55 11.69 20.15 -4.11
CA LEU A 55 10.94 20.66 -5.26
C LEU A 55 11.23 22.15 -5.50
N GLN A 56 11.30 22.96 -4.44
CA GLN A 56 11.61 24.39 -4.55
C GLN A 56 13.04 24.63 -5.08
N ASP A 57 14.01 23.82 -4.65
CA ASP A 57 15.41 23.92 -5.08
C ASP A 57 15.59 23.70 -6.59
N ILE A 58 14.70 22.90 -7.20
CA ILE A 58 14.67 22.67 -8.65
C ILE A 58 13.73 23.64 -9.39
N GLY A 59 13.23 24.68 -8.72
CA GLY A 59 12.34 25.70 -9.26
C GLY A 59 10.88 25.26 -9.45
N ALA A 60 10.48 24.12 -8.88
CA ALA A 60 9.10 23.67 -8.90
C ALA A 60 8.30 24.26 -7.73
N THR A 61 7.00 24.44 -7.92
CA THR A 61 6.08 24.84 -6.83
C THR A 61 5.44 23.59 -6.23
N PRO A 62 5.66 23.29 -4.95
CA PRO A 62 5.01 22.14 -4.32
C PRO A 62 3.50 22.31 -4.26
N ASN A 63 2.77 21.23 -4.56
CA ASN A 63 1.32 21.19 -4.38
C ASN A 63 0.97 21.27 -2.88
N LYS A 64 -0.08 22.03 -2.55
CA LYS A 64 -0.60 22.13 -1.19
C LYS A 64 -1.37 20.87 -0.77
N PRO A 65 -1.45 20.55 0.54
CA PRO A 65 -2.22 19.41 1.02
C PRO A 65 -3.70 19.50 0.61
N CYS A 66 -4.29 18.35 0.31
CA CYS A 66 -5.72 18.22 0.06
C CYS A 66 -6.50 18.22 1.39
N THR A 67 -7.83 18.32 1.30
CA THR A 67 -8.71 17.99 2.43
C THR A 67 -8.95 16.49 2.43
N TYR A 68 -8.72 15.85 3.57
CA TYR A 68 -8.82 14.40 3.71
C TYR A 68 -9.95 13.99 4.65
N LYS A 69 -10.47 12.78 4.47
CA LYS A 69 -11.41 12.12 5.37
C LYS A 69 -10.86 10.77 5.77
N PHE A 70 -10.72 10.55 7.07
CA PHE A 70 -10.36 9.26 7.65
C PHE A 70 -11.52 8.71 8.46
N SER A 71 -11.60 7.40 8.61
CA SER A 71 -12.69 6.74 9.35
C SER A 71 -12.11 5.62 10.20
N PHE A 72 -11.72 5.96 11.42
CA PHE A 72 -11.33 5.02 12.47
C PHE A 72 -12.26 5.20 13.68
N HIS A 73 -12.88 4.11 14.14
CA HIS A 73 -13.84 4.15 15.25
C HIS A 73 -13.17 3.95 16.61
N ASN A 74 -12.00 3.31 16.62
CA ASN A 74 -11.23 3.00 17.80
C ASN A 74 -9.74 2.90 17.45
N VAL A 75 -8.88 2.80 18.47
CA VAL A 75 -7.42 2.72 18.29
C VAL A 75 -7.01 1.53 17.42
N LYS A 76 -7.62 0.35 17.58
CA LYS A 76 -7.26 -0.84 16.78
C LYS A 76 -7.62 -0.67 15.30
N ASP A 77 -8.74 -0.01 15.00
CA ASP A 77 -9.10 0.37 13.62
C ASP A 77 -8.04 1.31 13.02
N PHE A 78 -7.55 2.28 13.81
CA PHE A 78 -6.47 3.17 13.40
C PHE A 78 -5.17 2.40 13.13
N VAL A 79 -4.70 1.56 14.06
CA VAL A 79 -3.45 0.80 13.91
C VAL A 79 -3.51 -0.14 12.69
N SER A 80 -4.65 -0.79 12.47
CA SER A 80 -4.85 -1.62 11.29
C SER A 80 -4.79 -0.81 9.99
N GLN A 81 -5.34 0.40 9.96
CA GLN A 81 -5.28 1.28 8.79
C GLN A 81 -3.89 1.90 8.59
N ALA A 82 -3.19 2.25 9.67
CA ALA A 82 -1.82 2.75 9.66
C ALA A 82 -0.88 1.72 9.00
N SER A 83 -1.01 0.45 9.40
CA SER A 83 -0.26 -0.65 8.79
C SER A 83 -0.45 -0.77 7.28
N VAL A 84 -1.66 -0.51 6.78
CA VAL A 84 -1.96 -0.56 5.34
C VAL A 84 -1.40 0.67 4.63
N LEU A 85 -1.65 1.85 5.21
CA LEU A 85 -1.23 3.13 4.63
C LEU A 85 0.29 3.26 4.52
N ASP A 86 1.03 2.91 5.56
CA ASP A 86 2.50 2.92 5.50
C ASP A 86 3.00 1.93 4.45
N GLY A 87 2.33 0.79 4.25
CA GLY A 87 2.67 -0.13 3.16
C GLY A 87 2.42 0.41 1.76
N ILE A 88 1.35 1.19 1.58
CA ILE A 88 1.10 1.92 0.32
C ILE A 88 2.20 2.97 0.12
N SER A 89 2.60 3.66 1.19
CA SER A 89 3.68 4.66 1.14
C SER A 89 5.02 4.03 0.75
N THR A 90 5.43 2.94 1.40
CA THR A 90 6.63 2.19 1.03
C THR A 90 6.57 1.76 -0.45
N SER A 91 5.42 1.24 -0.91
CA SER A 91 5.28 0.82 -2.31
C SER A 91 5.36 1.95 -3.32
N ALA A 92 4.76 3.10 -3.02
CA ALA A 92 4.80 4.27 -3.88
C ALA A 92 6.21 4.86 -4.00
N PHE A 93 7.00 4.81 -2.92
CA PHE A 93 8.39 5.28 -2.94
C PHE A 93 9.31 4.30 -3.67
N GLN A 94 9.09 2.99 -3.51
CA GLN A 94 9.87 1.97 -4.19
C GLN A 94 9.75 2.06 -5.72
N ASP A 95 8.55 2.32 -6.25
CA ASP A 95 8.34 2.52 -7.69
C ASP A 95 8.72 3.94 -8.17
N GLY A 96 8.47 4.94 -7.32
CA GLY A 96 8.70 6.33 -7.70
C GLY A 96 10.18 6.73 -7.70
N ALA A 97 11.04 6.12 -6.87
CA ALA A 97 12.45 6.51 -6.77
C ALA A 97 13.22 6.34 -8.11
N PRO A 98 13.03 5.23 -8.86
CA PRO A 98 13.58 5.09 -10.22
C PRO A 98 13.11 6.14 -11.24
N LEU A 99 11.98 6.81 -11.02
CA LEU A 99 11.46 7.84 -11.92
C LEU A 99 12.14 9.22 -11.72
N LEU A 100 12.97 9.36 -10.69
CA LEU A 100 13.69 10.59 -10.39
C LEU A 100 15.02 10.63 -11.16
N HIS A 101 15.38 11.81 -11.65
CA HIS A 101 16.62 12.04 -12.41
C HIS A 101 17.58 13.03 -11.74
N ILE A 102 17.25 13.47 -10.52
CA ILE A 102 18.02 14.45 -9.75
C ILE A 102 18.57 13.73 -8.52
N ALA A 103 19.90 13.67 -8.41
CA ALA A 103 20.59 12.86 -7.39
C ALA A 103 20.13 13.18 -5.96
N GLU A 104 19.92 14.47 -5.66
CA GLU A 104 19.44 14.91 -4.35
C GLU A 104 18.02 14.42 -4.06
N LEU A 105 17.11 14.48 -5.04
CA LEU A 105 15.76 13.94 -4.89
C LEU A 105 15.76 12.42 -4.75
N ILE A 106 16.68 11.72 -5.44
CA ILE A 106 16.86 10.28 -5.28
C ILE A 106 17.31 9.95 -3.86
N ALA A 107 18.31 10.65 -3.33
CA ALA A 107 18.83 10.43 -1.98
C ALA A 107 17.74 10.69 -0.92
N ASN A 108 17.00 11.80 -1.05
CA ASN A 108 15.87 12.10 -0.17
C ASN A 108 14.78 11.02 -0.27
N SER A 109 14.42 10.59 -1.48
CA SER A 109 13.43 9.51 -1.68
C SER A 109 13.86 8.19 -1.04
N GLN A 110 15.14 7.81 -1.14
CA GLN A 110 15.68 6.59 -0.53
C GLN A 110 15.69 6.64 1.01
N ALA A 111 16.05 7.78 1.59
CA ALA A 111 15.98 7.99 3.03
C ALA A 111 14.53 7.86 3.54
N ILE A 112 13.58 8.49 2.84
CA ILE A 112 12.16 8.44 3.15
C ILE A 112 11.59 7.02 3.01
N LEU A 113 11.99 6.28 1.97
CA LEU A 113 11.59 4.89 1.78
C LEU A 113 12.04 4.01 2.96
N THR A 114 13.26 4.21 3.43
CA THR A 114 13.84 3.46 4.55
C THR A 114 13.05 3.71 5.84
N ASP A 115 12.75 4.98 6.13
CA ASP A 115 11.94 5.34 7.30
C ASP A 115 10.52 4.78 7.23
N ASP A 116 9.85 4.91 6.07
CA ASP A 116 8.52 4.34 5.88
C ASP A 116 8.48 2.84 6.10
N ALA A 117 9.50 2.11 5.67
CA ALA A 117 9.58 0.67 5.88
C ALA A 117 9.72 0.32 7.38
N MET A 118 10.46 1.12 8.16
CA MET A 118 10.56 0.97 9.62
C MET A 118 9.23 1.29 10.30
N ALA A 119 8.59 2.42 9.93
CA ALA A 119 7.25 2.77 10.41
C ALA A 119 6.24 1.67 10.10
N GLN A 120 6.24 1.15 8.87
CA GLN A 120 5.38 0.03 8.47
C GLN A 120 5.63 -1.20 9.33
N ALA A 121 6.89 -1.55 9.61
CA ALA A 121 7.23 -2.68 10.45
C ALA A 121 6.65 -2.55 11.88
N ILE A 122 6.77 -1.36 12.48
CA ILE A 122 6.18 -1.04 13.78
C ILE A 122 4.65 -1.18 13.73
N GLN A 123 3.99 -0.59 12.73
CA GLN A 123 2.54 -0.68 12.59
C GLN A 123 2.04 -2.10 12.36
N ARG A 124 2.77 -2.90 11.56
CA ARG A 124 2.44 -4.30 11.29
C ARG A 124 2.57 -5.15 12.54
N GLN A 125 3.61 -4.92 13.33
CA GLN A 125 3.78 -5.57 14.64
C GLN A 125 2.61 -5.23 15.57
N ALA A 126 2.26 -3.96 15.67
CA ALA A 126 1.15 -3.49 16.51
C ALA A 126 -0.21 -4.03 16.05
N ALA A 127 -0.42 -4.15 14.74
CA ALA A 127 -1.62 -4.74 14.14
C ALA A 127 -1.69 -6.27 14.32
N GLY A 128 -0.63 -6.92 14.81
CA GLY A 128 -0.57 -8.37 14.97
C GLY A 128 -0.51 -9.14 13.64
N VAL A 129 0.03 -8.51 12.59
CA VAL A 129 0.20 -9.12 11.25
C VAL A 129 1.67 -9.37 10.95
N THR A 130 1.97 -10.07 9.85
CA THR A 130 3.34 -10.46 9.50
C THR A 130 4.21 -9.24 9.24
N ILE A 131 5.23 -8.96 10.05
CA ILE A 131 6.13 -7.82 9.81
C ILE A 131 6.81 -7.94 8.44
N LEU A 132 7.49 -9.06 8.19
CA LEU A 132 8.23 -9.34 6.95
C LEU A 132 7.48 -10.37 6.09
N GLY A 133 6.60 -9.87 5.22
CA GLY A 133 5.84 -10.70 4.26
C GLY A 133 6.47 -10.79 2.87
N ASN A 134 7.10 -9.70 2.42
CA ASN A 134 7.59 -9.54 1.05
C ASN A 134 9.06 -9.09 1.06
N PRO A 135 10.03 -10.01 0.85
CA PRO A 135 11.45 -9.71 1.03
C PRO A 135 12.01 -8.71 0.01
N ARG A 136 11.37 -8.56 -1.16
CA ARG A 136 11.74 -7.59 -2.18
C ARG A 136 10.94 -6.29 -2.12
N GLY A 137 10.13 -6.09 -1.06
CA GLY A 137 9.13 -5.03 -1.02
C GLY A 137 8.10 -5.18 -2.15
N GLN A 138 7.21 -4.21 -2.32
CA GLN A 138 6.19 -4.22 -3.37
C GLN A 138 6.19 -2.87 -4.07
N VAL A 139 5.94 -2.86 -5.37
CA VAL A 139 5.83 -1.63 -6.15
C VAL A 139 4.36 -1.33 -6.47
N LEU A 140 3.99 -0.05 -6.38
CA LEU A 140 2.73 0.47 -6.88
C LEU A 140 3.05 1.64 -7.80
N SER A 141 2.46 1.63 -8.99
CA SER A 141 2.58 2.77 -9.90
C SER A 141 1.96 4.05 -9.29
N PRO A 142 2.26 5.24 -9.85
CA PRO A 142 1.58 6.47 -9.45
C PRO A 142 0.05 6.40 -9.58
N ASN A 143 -0.49 5.74 -10.61
CA ASN A 143 -1.92 5.59 -10.82
C ASN A 143 -2.55 4.61 -9.82
N GLU A 144 -1.87 3.51 -9.55
CA GLU A 144 -2.30 2.52 -8.56
C GLU A 144 -2.29 3.09 -7.15
N THR A 145 -1.24 3.83 -6.79
CA THR A 145 -1.15 4.60 -5.55
C THR A 145 -2.32 5.57 -5.45
N THR A 146 -2.56 6.36 -6.52
CA THR A 146 -3.66 7.33 -6.55
C THR A 146 -5.02 6.66 -6.37
N THR A 147 -5.21 5.48 -6.96
CA THR A 147 -6.43 4.68 -6.81
C THR A 147 -6.68 4.30 -5.36
N LEU A 148 -5.64 3.90 -4.61
CA LEU A 148 -5.76 3.56 -3.19
C LEU A 148 -5.93 4.79 -2.29
N LEU A 149 -5.42 5.95 -2.68
CA LEU A 149 -5.55 7.19 -1.91
C LEU A 149 -6.88 7.91 -2.16
N ALA A 150 -7.48 7.76 -3.33
CA ALA A 150 -8.69 8.47 -3.76
C ALA A 150 -9.83 8.42 -2.71
N PRO A 151 -10.13 7.30 -2.03
CA PRO A 151 -11.19 7.26 -1.02
C PRO A 151 -10.99 8.19 0.19
N PHE A 152 -9.74 8.60 0.45
CA PHE A 152 -9.41 9.50 1.57
C PHE A 152 -9.43 10.97 1.17
N ILE A 153 -9.47 11.31 -0.12
CA ILE A 153 -9.35 12.70 -0.62
C ILE A 153 -10.76 13.25 -0.86
N ILE A 154 -11.12 14.32 -0.14
CA ILE A 154 -12.39 15.04 -0.36
C ILE A 154 -12.24 16.03 -1.53
N SER A 155 -11.21 16.87 -1.46
CA SER A 155 -10.92 17.90 -2.46
C SER A 155 -9.49 18.41 -2.31
N CYS A 156 -8.88 18.87 -3.40
CA CYS A 156 -7.56 19.52 -3.37
C CYS A 156 -7.69 21.01 -3.74
N PRO A 157 -6.80 21.89 -3.24
CA PRO A 157 -6.81 23.30 -3.62
C PRO A 157 -6.76 23.51 -5.14
N SER A 158 -7.58 24.40 -5.68
CA SER A 158 -7.61 24.71 -7.11
C SER A 158 -6.33 25.36 -7.63
N SER A 159 -5.50 25.88 -6.72
CA SER A 159 -4.16 26.40 -7.03
C SER A 159 -3.12 25.30 -7.27
N ASN A 160 -3.42 24.04 -6.97
CA ASN A 160 -2.48 22.94 -7.18
C ASN A 160 -2.31 22.67 -8.67
N MET A 161 -1.08 22.36 -9.06
CA MET A 161 -0.79 21.84 -10.38
C MET A 161 -1.51 20.50 -10.57
N PRO A 162 -2.31 20.32 -11.64
CA PRO A 162 -2.93 19.04 -11.94
C PRO A 162 -1.87 17.96 -12.12
N LEU A 163 -2.04 16.84 -11.43
CA LEU A 163 -1.17 15.67 -11.60
C LEU A 163 -1.74 14.80 -12.73
N PRO A 164 -0.91 14.27 -13.65
CA PRO A 164 -1.35 13.37 -14.73
C PRO A 164 -1.62 11.95 -14.19
N LEU A 165 -2.45 11.86 -13.15
CA LEU A 165 -2.75 10.62 -12.43
C LEU A 165 -4.19 10.20 -12.71
N VAL A 166 -4.38 8.95 -13.07
CA VAL A 166 -5.67 8.36 -13.40
C VAL A 166 -5.96 7.25 -12.41
N ALA A 167 -6.91 7.49 -11.51
CA ALA A 167 -7.39 6.44 -10.62
C ALA A 167 -8.21 5.41 -11.40
N SER A 168 -7.91 4.14 -11.24
CA SER A 168 -8.67 3.04 -11.83
C SER A 168 -10.02 2.85 -11.10
N PRO A 169 -11.01 2.25 -11.76
CA PRO A 169 -12.28 1.89 -11.13
C PRO A 169 -12.09 1.04 -9.86
N ARG A 170 -12.94 1.25 -8.86
CA ARG A 170 -12.77 0.65 -7.53
C ARG A 170 -12.98 -0.86 -7.53
N LEU A 171 -12.05 -1.58 -6.90
CA LEU A 171 -12.21 -2.96 -6.45
C LEU A 171 -12.32 -2.99 -4.92
N THR A 172 -13.11 -3.91 -4.37
CA THR A 172 -13.26 -4.05 -2.92
C THR A 172 -13.29 -5.52 -2.52
N VAL A 173 -12.45 -5.90 -1.58
CA VAL A 173 -12.61 -7.15 -0.83
C VAL A 173 -13.79 -7.03 0.13
N THR A 174 -14.71 -7.99 0.09
CA THR A 174 -15.99 -7.94 0.84
C THR A 174 -15.95 -8.77 2.13
N GLN A 175 -14.75 -9.22 2.52
CA GLN A 175 -14.50 -10.07 3.66
C GLN A 175 -13.31 -9.51 4.44
N LYS A 176 -13.26 -9.75 5.76
CA LYS A 176 -12.12 -9.36 6.60
C LYS A 176 -11.06 -10.46 6.56
N GLY A 177 -9.79 -10.05 6.43
CA GLY A 177 -8.62 -10.92 6.55
C GLY A 177 -8.11 -11.01 8.01
N PRO A 178 -6.87 -11.52 8.22
CA PRO A 178 -5.93 -11.97 7.19
C PRO A 178 -6.37 -13.27 6.50
N PHE A 179 -5.87 -13.52 5.30
CA PHE A 179 -6.25 -14.67 4.46
C PHE A 179 -5.13 -15.71 4.34
N LYS A 180 -5.51 -16.98 4.23
CA LYS A 180 -4.58 -18.09 3.91
C LYS A 180 -4.28 -18.14 2.41
N GLN A 181 -3.15 -18.74 2.03
CA GLN A 181 -2.86 -19.07 0.64
C GLN A 181 -3.93 -20.03 0.08
N ASN A 182 -4.28 -19.86 -1.20
CA ASN A 182 -5.34 -20.60 -1.90
C ASN A 182 -6.75 -20.48 -1.28
N GLN A 183 -6.97 -19.53 -0.36
CA GLN A 183 -8.29 -19.28 0.21
C GLN A 183 -9.19 -18.60 -0.81
N LEU A 184 -10.40 -19.13 -1.00
CA LEU A 184 -11.41 -18.49 -1.85
C LEU A 184 -12.01 -17.27 -1.14
N ILE A 185 -11.74 -16.07 -1.66
CA ILE A 185 -12.22 -14.79 -1.09
C ILE A 185 -13.13 -14.05 -2.06
N SER A 186 -13.97 -13.15 -1.54
CA SER A 186 -15.04 -12.49 -2.30
C SER A 186 -14.75 -11.01 -2.57
N PHE A 187 -15.03 -10.58 -3.81
CA PHE A 187 -14.79 -9.21 -4.27
C PHE A 187 -16.04 -8.60 -4.90
N SER A 188 -16.07 -7.27 -4.93
CA SER A 188 -17.09 -6.45 -5.60
C SER A 188 -16.44 -5.30 -6.36
N VAL A 189 -16.95 -5.00 -7.55
CA VAL A 189 -16.61 -3.80 -8.33
C VAL A 189 -17.63 -2.67 -8.17
N GLY A 190 -18.50 -2.76 -7.15
CA GLY A 190 -19.53 -1.74 -6.88
C GLY A 190 -20.45 -1.57 -8.08
N ASN A 191 -20.62 -0.34 -8.57
CA ASN A 191 -21.47 -0.07 -9.74
C ASN A 191 -20.79 -0.39 -11.09
N GLY A 192 -19.57 -0.95 -11.06
CA GLY A 192 -18.86 -1.39 -12.26
C GLY A 192 -19.46 -2.63 -12.92
N THR A 193 -19.16 -2.80 -14.20
CA THR A 193 -19.57 -3.97 -14.99
C THR A 193 -18.35 -4.85 -15.25
N LEU A 194 -18.43 -6.13 -14.84
CA LEU A 194 -17.41 -7.12 -15.14
C LEU A 194 -17.53 -7.59 -16.59
N PRO A 195 -16.42 -7.72 -17.35
CA PRO A 195 -16.47 -8.32 -18.68
C PRO A 195 -16.76 -9.83 -18.60
N SER A 196 -17.04 -10.45 -19.75
CA SER A 196 -17.29 -11.90 -19.85
C SER A 196 -16.07 -12.75 -19.52
N SER A 197 -14.87 -12.21 -19.70
CA SER A 197 -13.60 -12.85 -19.36
C SER A 197 -12.66 -11.83 -18.70
N PHE A 198 -12.09 -12.21 -17.56
CA PHE A 198 -11.09 -11.43 -16.83
C PHE A 198 -10.29 -12.34 -15.89
N PHE A 199 -9.20 -11.80 -15.36
CA PHE A 199 -8.34 -12.41 -14.37
C PHE A 199 -8.36 -11.61 -13.07
N VAL A 200 -8.09 -12.30 -11.97
CA VAL A 200 -7.82 -11.66 -10.68
C VAL A 200 -6.31 -11.74 -10.46
N MET A 201 -5.65 -10.60 -10.57
CA MET A 201 -4.20 -10.46 -10.47
C MET A 201 -3.84 -10.09 -9.04
N TYR A 202 -2.96 -10.87 -8.42
CA TYR A 202 -2.39 -10.61 -7.12
C TYR A 202 -0.93 -10.21 -7.28
N ILE A 203 -0.51 -9.18 -6.55
CA ILE A 203 0.87 -8.75 -6.43
C ILE A 203 1.24 -8.83 -4.95
N SER A 204 2.17 -9.72 -4.62
CA SER A 204 2.80 -9.83 -3.30
C SER A 204 4.30 -9.94 -3.48
N GLY A 205 4.97 -8.86 -3.17
CA GLY A 205 6.39 -8.73 -3.43
C GLY A 205 6.70 -8.64 -4.92
N ASP A 206 7.62 -9.50 -5.33
CA ASP A 206 7.98 -9.89 -6.69
C ASP A 206 7.05 -10.95 -7.31
N ASN A 207 6.10 -11.50 -6.54
CA ASN A 207 5.19 -12.52 -7.01
C ASN A 207 3.93 -11.87 -7.57
N THR A 208 3.84 -11.85 -8.90
CA THR A 208 2.62 -11.50 -9.62
C THR A 208 1.96 -12.77 -10.13
N LYS A 209 0.70 -13.03 -9.76
CA LYS A 209 -0.07 -14.17 -10.29
C LYS A 209 -1.49 -13.79 -10.63
N SER A 210 -1.93 -14.22 -11.81
CA SER A 210 -3.33 -14.18 -12.21
C SER A 210 -4.03 -15.49 -11.84
N VAL A 211 -5.29 -15.42 -11.43
CA VAL A 211 -6.17 -16.59 -11.30
C VAL A 211 -7.48 -16.31 -12.00
N PHE A 212 -8.20 -17.39 -12.34
CA PHE A 212 -9.55 -17.25 -12.86
C PHE A 212 -10.53 -16.92 -11.74
N PRO A 213 -11.46 -15.97 -11.97
CA PRO A 213 -12.58 -15.75 -11.07
C PRO A 213 -13.53 -16.96 -11.11
N THR A 214 -14.28 -17.11 -10.03
CA THR A 214 -15.33 -18.12 -9.85
C THR A 214 -16.56 -17.42 -9.27
N ASN A 215 -17.72 -18.08 -9.34
CA ASN A 215 -18.96 -17.57 -8.74
C ASN A 215 -19.30 -16.12 -9.18
N VAL A 216 -19.02 -15.76 -10.43
CA VAL A 216 -19.31 -14.43 -10.97
C VAL A 216 -20.82 -14.22 -11.01
N ARG A 217 -21.30 -13.20 -10.30
CA ARG A 217 -22.71 -12.80 -10.23
C ARG A 217 -22.78 -11.28 -10.28
N ASN A 218 -23.24 -10.75 -11.42
CA ASN A 218 -23.31 -9.32 -11.70
C ASN A 218 -21.94 -8.64 -11.49
N ASN A 219 -21.84 -7.82 -10.44
CA ASN A 219 -20.68 -7.03 -10.03
C ASN A 219 -19.84 -7.69 -8.93
N THR A 220 -20.12 -8.95 -8.59
CA THR A 220 -19.41 -9.70 -7.55
C THR A 220 -18.82 -10.98 -8.11
N PHE A 221 -17.70 -11.41 -7.53
CA PHE A 221 -17.03 -12.66 -7.89
C PHE A 221 -16.21 -13.18 -6.69
N LYS A 222 -15.73 -14.41 -6.80
CA LYS A 222 -14.75 -14.99 -5.88
C LYS A 222 -13.48 -15.38 -6.61
N ALA A 223 -12.35 -15.37 -5.93
CA ALA A 223 -11.11 -15.90 -6.47
C ALA A 223 -10.23 -16.48 -5.36
N PRO A 224 -9.50 -17.59 -5.64
CA PRO A 224 -8.52 -18.11 -4.70
C PRO A 224 -7.35 -17.13 -4.60
N THR A 225 -6.84 -16.90 -3.39
CA THR A 225 -5.57 -16.18 -3.20
C THR A 225 -4.41 -17.00 -3.77
N GLY A 226 -3.31 -16.34 -4.17
CA GLY A 226 -2.14 -17.03 -4.73
C GLY A 226 -1.38 -17.90 -3.71
N SER A 227 -0.72 -18.96 -4.20
CA SER A 227 -0.01 -19.94 -3.37
C SER A 227 1.25 -19.42 -2.66
N ASN A 228 1.86 -18.35 -3.16
CA ASN A 228 3.14 -17.79 -2.69
C ASN A 228 3.00 -16.30 -2.32
N MET A 229 1.88 -15.93 -1.70
CA MET A 229 1.55 -14.55 -1.33
C MET A 229 1.59 -14.42 0.20
N ALA A 230 2.19 -13.36 0.74
CA ALA A 230 2.28 -13.11 2.19
C ALA A 230 2.36 -11.62 2.52
N GLY A 231 1.87 -11.27 3.70
CA GLY A 231 1.80 -9.88 4.14
C GLY A 231 0.78 -9.05 3.34
N GLN A 232 1.00 -7.74 3.27
CA GLN A 232 0.20 -6.86 2.44
C GLN A 232 0.29 -7.30 0.98
N THR A 233 -0.84 -7.45 0.29
CA THR A 233 -0.92 -7.90 -1.10
C THR A 233 -1.92 -7.02 -1.85
N TYR A 234 -1.57 -6.60 -3.06
CA TYR A 234 -2.45 -5.81 -3.92
C TYR A 234 -3.20 -6.72 -4.89
N VAL A 235 -4.50 -6.46 -5.07
CA VAL A 235 -5.37 -7.26 -5.93
C VAL A 235 -6.03 -6.38 -6.98
N PHE A 236 -6.06 -6.87 -8.21
CA PHE A 236 -6.62 -6.19 -9.37
C PHE A 236 -7.57 -7.13 -10.12
N VAL A 237 -8.51 -6.53 -10.85
CA VAL A 237 -9.18 -7.20 -11.97
C VAL A 237 -8.46 -6.78 -13.24
N SER A 238 -8.01 -7.75 -14.02
CA SER A 238 -7.19 -7.51 -15.21
C SER A 238 -7.73 -8.26 -16.43
N SER A 239 -7.55 -7.69 -17.62
CA SER A 239 -7.76 -8.39 -18.90
C SER A 239 -6.57 -9.27 -19.29
N ILE A 240 -5.44 -9.13 -18.60
CA ILE A 240 -4.17 -9.82 -18.89
C ILE A 240 -3.94 -10.98 -17.92
N ASN A 241 -3.53 -12.13 -18.47
CA ASN A 241 -3.03 -13.25 -17.68
C ASN A 241 -1.52 -13.15 -17.48
N THR A 242 -1.08 -12.74 -16.29
CA THR A 242 0.35 -12.59 -15.99
C THR A 242 1.08 -13.93 -15.82
N ASN A 243 0.37 -15.07 -15.84
CA ASN A 243 1.02 -16.38 -15.80
C ASN A 243 1.56 -16.82 -17.17
N ALA A 244 1.22 -16.12 -18.25
CA ALA A 244 1.79 -16.39 -19.57
C ALA A 244 3.26 -15.97 -19.60
N ALA A 245 4.14 -16.83 -20.14
CA ALA A 245 5.58 -16.63 -20.15
C ALA A 245 5.95 -15.26 -20.78
N GLY A 246 6.74 -14.45 -20.07
CA GLY A 246 7.23 -13.15 -20.53
C GLY A 246 6.39 -11.92 -20.13
N ALA A 247 5.21 -12.11 -19.50
CA ALA A 247 4.37 -11.01 -19.04
C ALA A 247 4.79 -10.50 -17.63
N PHE A 248 6.04 -10.05 -17.50
CA PHE A 248 6.46 -9.23 -16.34
C PHE A 248 6.44 -7.75 -16.73
N GLU A 249 5.35 -7.32 -17.34
CA GLU A 249 5.02 -5.91 -17.41
C GLU A 249 3.72 -5.72 -16.65
N GLN A 250 3.79 -4.97 -15.56
CA GLN A 250 2.61 -4.28 -15.02
C GLN A 250 2.16 -3.27 -16.09
N SER A 251 1.51 -3.77 -17.14
CA SER A 251 0.92 -2.91 -18.14
C SER A 251 -0.40 -2.43 -17.56
N GLU A 252 -0.43 -1.15 -17.16
CA GLU A 252 -1.66 -0.48 -16.71
C GLU A 252 -2.78 -0.62 -17.75
N ALA A 253 -2.46 -0.82 -19.03
CA ALA A 253 -3.40 -1.06 -20.11
C ALA A 253 -4.30 -2.30 -19.89
N GLY A 254 -3.89 -3.23 -19.02
CA GLY A 254 -4.67 -4.41 -18.65
C GLY A 254 -5.58 -4.23 -17.44
N ILE A 255 -5.42 -3.18 -16.63
CA ILE A 255 -6.12 -3.02 -15.36
C ILE A 255 -7.56 -2.53 -15.61
N LEU A 256 -8.53 -3.33 -15.16
CA LEU A 256 -9.96 -3.03 -15.27
C LEU A 256 -10.51 -2.44 -13.96
N PHE A 257 -10.06 -2.97 -12.80
CA PHE A 257 -10.44 -2.48 -11.48
C PHE A 257 -9.30 -2.69 -10.47
N GLY A 258 -9.24 -1.84 -9.45
CA GLY A 258 -8.28 -1.91 -8.36
C GLY A 258 -7.05 -1.01 -8.55
N PRO A 259 -6.05 -1.09 -7.65
CA PRO A 259 -5.93 -2.14 -6.66
C PRO A 259 -6.94 -2.04 -5.52
N THR A 260 -7.16 -3.18 -4.86
CA THR A 260 -7.59 -3.24 -3.46
C THR A 260 -6.50 -3.92 -2.63
N VAL A 261 -6.44 -3.66 -1.32
CA VAL A 261 -5.42 -4.24 -0.44
C VAL A 261 -6.03 -5.40 0.36
N ILE A 262 -5.30 -6.51 0.44
CA ILE A 262 -5.58 -7.62 1.36
C ILE A 262 -4.35 -7.92 2.22
N GLU A 263 -4.57 -8.53 3.38
CA GLU A 263 -3.49 -9.05 4.23
C GLU A 263 -3.45 -10.57 4.16
N MET A 264 -2.30 -11.13 3.80
CA MET A 264 -2.03 -12.55 3.68
C MET A 264 -1.23 -13.05 4.89
N LEU A 265 -1.60 -14.22 5.41
CA LEU A 265 -0.83 -14.90 6.46
C LEU A 265 0.60 -15.22 5.98
N PRO A 266 1.58 -15.32 6.89
CA PRO A 266 2.95 -15.64 6.49
C PRO A 266 3.02 -17.02 5.81
N LEU A 267 3.94 -17.16 4.85
CA LEU A 267 4.29 -18.46 4.30
C LEU A 267 4.90 -19.34 5.41
N SER A 268 4.54 -20.62 5.44
CA SER A 268 5.21 -21.60 6.29
C SER A 268 6.68 -21.70 5.89
N ARG A 269 7.59 -21.20 6.73
CA ARG A 269 9.03 -21.38 6.51
C ARG A 269 9.45 -22.71 7.14
N ASN A 270 9.84 -23.69 6.31
CA ASN A 270 10.60 -24.84 6.82
C ASN A 270 12.05 -24.40 7.01
N ALA A 271 12.55 -24.51 8.25
CA ALA A 271 13.91 -24.13 8.63
C ALA A 271 15.03 -24.89 7.88
N THR A 272 14.68 -25.93 7.11
CA THR A 272 15.62 -26.83 6.44
C THR A 272 16.01 -26.43 5.01
N VAL A 273 15.46 -25.33 4.46
CA VAL A 273 15.66 -24.95 3.04
C VAL A 273 16.68 -23.82 2.85
N PHE A 274 17.32 -23.33 3.92
CA PHE A 274 18.30 -22.23 3.81
C PHE A 274 19.68 -22.63 3.27
N ASP A 275 19.92 -23.90 2.91
CA ASP A 275 21.28 -24.42 2.74
C ASP A 275 21.69 -24.86 1.31
N SER A 276 21.12 -24.28 0.24
CA SER A 276 21.58 -24.67 -1.10
C SER A 276 21.58 -23.60 -2.19
N GLY A 277 21.47 -22.32 -1.85
CA GLY A 277 21.13 -21.29 -2.85
C GLY A 277 21.99 -20.04 -2.94
N PHE A 278 22.79 -19.70 -1.93
CA PHE A 278 23.75 -18.61 -2.10
C PHE A 278 24.99 -19.17 -2.78
N PRO A 279 25.31 -18.76 -4.03
CA PRO A 279 26.62 -19.07 -4.58
C PRO A 279 27.66 -18.41 -3.66
N ASN A 280 28.38 -19.26 -2.93
CA ASN A 280 29.68 -18.90 -2.37
C ASN A 280 30.61 -18.67 -3.56
N THR A 281 30.55 -17.50 -4.18
CA THR A 281 31.60 -17.04 -5.08
C THR A 281 32.32 -15.88 -4.39
N PRO A 282 33.63 -16.01 -4.13
CA PRO A 282 34.44 -15.06 -3.38
C PRO A 282 34.61 -13.71 -4.09
#